data_AF-A0A9P0NCJ1-F1
#
_entry.id   AF-A0A9P0NCJ1-F1
#
_cell.length_a   1.000
_cell.length_b   1.000
_cell.length_c   1.000
_cell.angle_alpha   90.00
_cell.angle_beta   90.00
_cell.angle_gamma   90.00
#
_symmetry.space_group_name_H-M   'P 1'
#
loop_
_entity.id
_entity.type
_entity.pdbx_description
1 polymer ?
#
loop_
_entity_poly.entity_id
_entity_poly.type
_entity_poly.pdbx_seq_one_letter_code
_entity_poly.pdbx_strand_id
1 'polypeptide(L)'
;MDKSNSTYQIKCLPAINFVQKIGVYESKNRYFVVGSNNARTKYRILKIDRTEGHDLTIVDDRVEYTELDMINSLNVGLHRNTSLNKIASAFGIVGFVRLLEGYYMILITKRRRVAVIGREIIYKIEDTSMIYLPNDAYRIPNVNEPRYLKIFQSVDLSSNFYFSYSYDVTHTLQVNMSIAQNVPNDLSGDSVFVTRSCPNKIFVWNDYLLKDVRDKLHPDWILNIMHGFISQSNVSIFGRPIYITLIARRSNRYAGTRFLKRGANKNKFAKTLTTDTED
;
A
#
# COMPACT_ATOMS: atom_id res chain seq x y z
N MET A 1 5.28 -31.71 -44.16
CA MET A 1 4.88 -32.06 -42.78
C MET A 1 5.41 -30.96 -41.88
N ASP A 2 4.57 -29.97 -41.59
CA ASP A 2 4.90 -28.84 -40.73
C ASP A 2 5.12 -29.33 -39.30
N LYS A 3 6.34 -29.11 -38.77
CA LYS A 3 6.57 -29.17 -37.33
C LYS A 3 6.09 -27.85 -36.75
N SER A 4 4.95 -27.88 -36.09
CA SER A 4 4.47 -26.81 -35.22
C SER A 4 5.52 -26.55 -34.14
N ASN A 5 6.29 -25.47 -34.29
CA ASN A 5 7.09 -24.91 -33.22
C ASN A 5 6.13 -24.37 -32.15
N SER A 6 5.76 -25.21 -31.18
CA SER A 6 5.11 -24.72 -29.96
C SER A 6 6.15 -23.93 -29.17
N THR A 7 6.20 -22.61 -29.40
CA THR A 7 6.93 -21.69 -28.52
C THR A 7 6.28 -21.76 -27.15
N TYR A 8 6.91 -22.48 -26.22
CA TYR A 8 6.56 -22.44 -24.81
C TYR A 8 6.66 -20.99 -24.33
N GLN A 9 5.53 -20.39 -23.95
CA GLN A 9 5.50 -19.01 -23.43
C GLN A 9 5.54 -19.05 -21.92
N ILE A 10 6.70 -18.76 -21.33
CA ILE A 10 6.80 -18.49 -19.90
C ILE A 10 6.02 -17.20 -19.59
N LYS A 11 4.97 -17.32 -18.77
CA LYS A 11 4.14 -16.17 -18.35
C LYS A 11 4.53 -15.75 -16.94
N CYS A 12 5.16 -14.58 -16.82
CA CYS A 12 5.38 -13.93 -15.53
C CYS A 12 4.22 -12.97 -15.23
N LEU A 13 3.53 -13.20 -14.12
CA LEU A 13 2.45 -12.33 -13.65
C LEU A 13 2.91 -11.60 -12.37
N PRO A 14 2.64 -10.29 -12.25
CA PRO A 14 2.90 -9.60 -10.99
C PRO A 14 1.96 -10.14 -9.91
N ALA A 15 2.48 -10.33 -8.70
CA ALA A 15 1.65 -10.71 -7.57
C ALA A 15 0.69 -9.56 -7.22
N ILE A 16 -0.59 -9.89 -7.18
CA ILE A 16 -1.64 -8.94 -6.82
C ILE A 16 -1.83 -8.98 -5.31
N ASN A 17 -1.72 -7.83 -4.65
CA ASN A 17 -2.25 -7.66 -3.30
C ASN A 17 -3.77 -7.81 -3.38
N PHE A 18 -4.27 -8.96 -2.91
CA PHE A 18 -5.70 -9.23 -3.03
C PHE A 18 -6.52 -8.40 -2.05
N VAL A 19 -5.94 -7.95 -0.93
CA VAL A 19 -6.65 -7.10 0.04
C VAL A 19 -6.88 -5.72 -0.59
N GLN A 20 -8.12 -5.52 -1.06
CA GLN A 20 -8.53 -4.29 -1.77
C GLN A 20 -9.71 -3.59 -1.09
N LYS A 21 -10.43 -4.30 -0.22
CA LYS A 21 -11.51 -3.78 0.61
C LYS A 21 -11.25 -4.17 2.05
N ILE A 22 -11.27 -3.18 2.93
CA ILE A 22 -11.00 -3.34 4.35
C ILE A 22 -12.22 -2.88 5.14
N GLY A 23 -12.64 -3.68 6.12
CA GLY A 23 -13.57 -3.28 7.18
C GLY A 23 -12.87 -3.30 8.53
N VAL A 24 -13.01 -2.22 9.30
CA VAL A 24 -12.46 -2.15 10.67
C VAL A 24 -13.62 -2.29 11.65
N TYR A 25 -13.48 -3.26 12.54
CA TYR A 25 -14.45 -3.57 13.58
C TYR A 25 -13.84 -3.33 14.95
N GLU A 26 -14.59 -2.64 15.80
CA GLU A 26 -14.20 -2.30 17.15
C GLU A 26 -14.83 -3.25 18.15
N SER A 27 -14.02 -3.68 19.11
CA SER A 27 -14.40 -4.35 20.35
C SER A 27 -13.71 -3.65 21.53
N LYS A 28 -14.12 -3.94 22.77
CA LYS A 28 -13.61 -3.29 23.98
C LYS A 28 -12.07 -3.34 24.10
N ASN A 29 -11.48 -4.49 23.76
CA ASN A 29 -10.05 -4.74 23.97
C ASN A 29 -9.26 -4.87 22.65
N ARG A 30 -9.94 -4.97 21.50
CA ARG A 30 -9.29 -5.26 20.22
C ARG A 30 -9.96 -4.54 19.05
N TYR A 31 -9.17 -4.20 18.05
CA TYR A 31 -9.68 -3.96 16.70
C TYR A 31 -9.49 -5.22 15.86
N PHE A 32 -10.50 -5.53 15.04
CA PHE A 32 -10.43 -6.55 14.01
C PHE A 32 -10.44 -5.85 12.65
N VAL A 33 -9.37 -5.98 11.89
CA VAL A 33 -9.26 -5.44 10.54
C VAL A 33 -9.44 -6.58 9.55
N VAL A 34 -10.56 -6.57 8.84
CA VAL A 34 -10.91 -7.62 7.87
C VAL A 34 -10.60 -7.10 6.47
N GLY A 35 -9.69 -7.77 5.80
CA GLY A 35 -9.27 -7.49 4.42
C GLY A 35 -9.91 -8.49 3.49
N SER A 36 -10.42 -8.02 2.35
CA SER A 36 -11.07 -8.86 1.34
C SER A 36 -10.68 -8.45 -0.06
N ASN A 37 -10.80 -9.38 -1.00
CA ASN A 37 -10.74 -9.07 -2.42
C ASN A 37 -11.99 -8.32 -2.90
N ASN A 38 -11.92 -7.77 -4.11
CA ASN A 38 -13.04 -6.98 -4.66
C ASN A 38 -14.34 -7.78 -4.77
N ALA A 39 -14.22 -9.09 -5.06
CA ALA A 39 -15.31 -10.05 -5.19
C ALA A 39 -15.83 -10.63 -3.86
N ARG A 40 -15.19 -10.32 -2.72
CA ARG A 40 -15.59 -10.80 -1.39
C ARG A 40 -15.61 -12.34 -1.25
N THR A 41 -14.69 -13.02 -1.92
CA THR A 41 -14.55 -14.48 -1.86
C THR A 41 -13.41 -14.95 -0.98
N LYS A 42 -12.43 -14.08 -0.72
CA LYS A 42 -11.23 -14.36 0.09
C LYS A 42 -11.04 -13.28 1.13
N TYR A 43 -10.75 -13.70 2.36
CA TYR A 43 -10.61 -12.82 3.51
C TYR A 43 -9.32 -13.08 4.28
N ARG A 44 -8.81 -12.04 4.93
CA ARG A 44 -7.74 -12.08 5.94
C ARG A 44 -8.15 -11.22 7.12
N ILE A 45 -7.68 -11.55 8.32
CA ILE A 45 -8.02 -10.81 9.55
C ILE A 45 -6.74 -10.39 10.25
N LEU A 46 -6.63 -9.11 10.61
CA LEU A 46 -5.66 -8.62 11.58
C LEU A 46 -6.35 -8.37 12.91
N LYS A 47 -5.67 -8.73 13.99
CA LYS A 47 -6.10 -8.45 15.36
C LYS A 47 -5.13 -7.44 15.95
N ILE A 48 -5.64 -6.29 16.35
CA ILE A 48 -4.85 -5.22 16.97
C ILE A 48 -5.30 -5.09 18.43
N ASP A 49 -4.36 -5.15 19.35
CA ASP A 49 -4.65 -4.94 20.78
C ASP A 49 -4.92 -3.45 21.06
N ARG A 50 -5.86 -3.18 21.97
CA ARG A 50 -6.19 -1.82 22.44
C ARG A 50 -5.81 -1.59 23.90
N THR A 51 -5.35 -2.63 24.59
CA THR A 51 -5.03 -2.57 26.02
C THR A 51 -3.63 -2.02 26.29
N GLU A 52 -2.71 -2.20 25.36
CA GLU A 52 -1.35 -1.65 25.42
C GLU A 52 -1.33 -0.24 24.82
N GLY A 53 -1.23 0.79 25.67
CA GLY A 53 -1.26 2.19 25.23
C GLY A 53 0.01 2.68 24.53
N HIS A 54 1.13 1.98 24.74
CA HIS A 54 2.44 2.44 24.30
C HIS A 54 3.04 1.68 23.12
N ASP A 55 2.71 0.40 22.95
CA ASP A 55 3.31 -0.45 21.93
C ASP A 55 2.25 -1.00 20.97
N LEU A 56 2.64 -1.17 19.71
CA LEU A 56 1.76 -1.65 18.65
C LEU A 56 1.81 -3.18 18.57
N THR A 57 0.82 -3.82 19.18
CA THR A 57 0.64 -5.27 19.11
C THR A 57 -0.40 -5.64 18.05
N ILE A 58 0.11 -6.12 16.91
CA ILE A 58 -0.70 -6.60 15.78
C ILE A 58 -0.36 -8.06 15.52
N VAL A 59 -1.40 -8.89 15.42
CA VAL A 59 -1.31 -10.30 15.09
C VAL A 59 -1.97 -10.55 13.73
N ASP A 60 -1.19 -11.14 12.83
CA ASP A 60 -1.63 -11.66 11.53
C ASP A 60 -1.47 -13.18 11.57
N ASP A 61 -2.59 -13.92 11.45
CA ASP A 61 -2.57 -15.38 11.39
C ASP A 61 -2.14 -15.91 10.02
N ARG A 62 -2.03 -15.04 9.01
CA ARG A 62 -1.65 -15.36 7.62
C ARG A 62 -2.56 -16.41 6.97
N VAL A 63 -3.75 -16.64 7.51
CA VAL A 63 -4.73 -17.58 6.95
C VAL A 63 -5.62 -16.87 5.93
N GLU A 64 -5.95 -17.57 4.84
CA GLU A 64 -6.99 -17.14 3.90
C GLU A 64 -8.32 -17.77 4.32
N TYR A 65 -9.32 -16.94 4.57
CA TYR A 65 -10.64 -17.34 5.04
C TYR A 65 -11.69 -17.25 3.93
N THR A 66 -12.67 -18.15 3.97
CA THR A 66 -13.98 -17.93 3.34
C THR A 66 -14.81 -16.96 4.20
N GLU A 67 -15.93 -16.46 3.67
CA GLU A 67 -16.81 -15.58 4.44
C GLU A 67 -17.35 -16.25 5.71
N LEU A 68 -17.76 -17.52 5.61
CA LEU A 68 -18.28 -18.27 6.75
C LEU A 68 -17.20 -18.49 7.82
N ASP A 69 -16.01 -18.91 7.41
CA ASP A 69 -14.89 -19.16 8.31
C ASP A 69 -14.40 -17.89 8.99
N MET A 70 -14.44 -16.77 8.26
CA MET A 70 -14.13 -15.45 8.80
C MET A 70 -15.13 -15.08 9.91
N ILE A 71 -16.44 -15.21 9.66
CA ILE A 71 -17.47 -14.91 10.68
C ILE A 71 -17.26 -15.79 11.93
N ASN A 72 -17.01 -17.09 11.73
CA ASN A 72 -16.74 -18.02 12.82
C ASN A 72 -15.48 -17.63 13.61
N SER A 73 -14.39 -17.28 12.92
CA SER A 73 -13.14 -16.83 13.55
C SER A 73 -13.32 -15.55 14.36
N LEU A 74 -14.12 -14.59 13.85
CA LEU A 74 -14.47 -13.37 14.58
C LEU A 74 -15.30 -13.69 15.83
N ASN A 75 -16.28 -14.59 15.74
CA ASN A 75 -17.12 -14.98 16.86
C ASN A 75 -16.37 -15.75 17.95
N VAL A 76 -15.42 -16.62 17.59
CA VAL A 76 -14.56 -17.32 18.57
C VAL A 76 -13.70 -16.32 19.36
N GLY A 77 -13.28 -15.23 18.71
CA GLY A 77 -12.52 -14.15 19.35
C GLY A 77 -13.34 -13.23 20.26
N LEU A 78 -14.67 -13.37 20.30
CA LEU A 78 -15.58 -12.56 21.10
C LEU A 78 -16.07 -13.34 22.33
N HIS A 79 -16.05 -12.70 23.50
CA HIS A 79 -16.82 -13.20 24.64
C HIS A 79 -18.32 -13.13 24.34
N ARG A 80 -19.11 -14.07 24.89
CA ARG A 80 -20.52 -14.38 24.57
C ARG A 80 -21.53 -13.21 24.55
N ASN A 81 -21.16 -11.97 24.83
CA ASN A 81 -22.02 -10.77 24.78
C ASN A 81 -21.35 -9.55 24.11
N THR A 82 -20.30 -9.73 23.31
CA THR A 82 -19.57 -8.62 22.69
C THR A 82 -20.01 -8.43 21.25
N SER A 83 -20.64 -7.29 20.93
CA SER A 83 -20.96 -6.91 19.54
C SER A 83 -19.74 -6.35 18.83
N LEU A 84 -19.47 -6.81 17.62
CA LEU A 84 -18.49 -6.19 16.72
C LEU A 84 -19.14 -5.03 15.99
N ASN A 85 -18.74 -3.82 16.32
CA ASN A 85 -19.24 -2.63 15.64
C ASN A 85 -18.31 -2.26 14.50
N LYS A 86 -18.82 -2.25 13.27
CA LYS A 86 -18.04 -1.76 12.14
C LYS A 86 -17.92 -0.24 12.22
N ILE A 87 -16.70 0.26 12.36
CA ILE A 87 -16.43 1.70 12.55
C ILE A 87 -15.87 2.38 11.31
N ALA A 88 -15.23 1.62 10.41
CA ALA A 88 -14.65 2.19 9.19
C ALA A 88 -14.66 1.18 8.03
N SER A 89 -14.66 1.73 6.81
CA SER A 89 -14.37 1.01 5.58
C SER A 89 -13.23 1.71 4.85
N ALA A 90 -12.32 0.93 4.27
CA ALA A 90 -11.15 1.45 3.60
C ALA A 90 -10.76 0.58 2.38
N PHE A 91 -9.85 1.10 1.57
CA PHE A 91 -9.28 0.43 0.41
C PHE A 91 -7.82 0.02 0.61
N GLY A 92 -7.21 0.41 1.73
CA GLY A 92 -5.82 0.10 2.06
C GLY A 92 -5.41 0.75 3.38
N ILE A 93 -4.35 0.22 3.98
CA ILE A 93 -3.70 0.80 5.15
C ILE A 93 -2.50 1.60 4.64
N VAL A 94 -2.45 2.90 4.97
CA VAL A 94 -1.27 3.74 4.68
C VAL A 94 -0.14 3.34 5.61
N GLY A 95 -0.45 3.10 6.88
CA GLY A 95 0.47 2.60 7.89
C GLY A 95 0.03 3.04 9.29
N PHE A 96 0.98 2.97 10.22
CA PHE A 96 0.79 3.27 11.63
C PHE A 96 1.76 4.36 12.07
N VAL A 97 1.28 5.29 12.90
CA VAL A 97 2.11 6.38 13.44
C VAL A 97 1.92 6.47 14.94
N ARG A 98 3.04 6.54 15.67
CA ARG A 98 3.06 6.82 17.10
C ARG A 98 3.17 8.32 17.32
N LEU A 99 2.18 8.90 18.00
CA LEU A 99 2.23 10.25 18.53
C LEU A 99 2.44 10.19 20.06
N LEU A 100 2.15 11.28 20.78
CA LEU A 100 2.46 11.36 22.20
C LEU A 100 1.49 10.52 23.03
N GLU A 101 0.22 10.47 22.64
CA GLU A 101 -0.82 9.76 23.38
C GLU A 101 -0.98 8.29 22.95
N GLY A 102 -0.38 7.88 21.83
CA GLY A 102 -0.42 6.49 21.37
C GLY A 102 -0.31 6.33 19.86
N TYR A 103 -0.66 5.13 19.39
CA TYR A 103 -0.64 4.78 17.98
C TYR A 103 -1.94 5.15 17.27
N TYR A 104 -1.80 5.61 16.03
CA TYR A 104 -2.88 5.85 15.09
C TYR A 104 -2.69 4.97 13.86
N MET A 105 -3.79 4.37 13.40
CA MET A 105 -3.87 3.67 12.12
C MET A 105 -4.43 4.61 11.06
N ILE A 106 -3.73 4.71 9.93
CA ILE A 106 -4.11 5.59 8.82
C ILE A 106 -4.66 4.74 7.68
N LEU A 107 -5.88 5.03 7.27
CA LEU A 107 -6.63 4.27 6.27
C LEU A 107 -6.92 5.11 5.03
N ILE A 108 -6.94 4.47 3.86
CA ILE A 108 -7.40 5.05 2.59
C ILE A 108 -8.90 4.85 2.49
N THR A 109 -9.70 5.89 2.71
CA THR A 109 -11.18 5.79 2.69
C THR A 109 -11.76 6.00 1.30
N LYS A 110 -11.10 6.80 0.45
CA LYS A 110 -11.48 6.98 -0.95
C LYS A 110 -10.26 6.95 -1.86
N ARG A 111 -10.48 6.46 -3.07
CA ARG A 111 -9.49 6.38 -4.13
C ARG A 111 -10.13 6.55 -5.49
N ARG A 112 -9.36 7.02 -6.46
CA ARG A 112 -9.81 7.19 -7.85
C ARG A 112 -8.82 6.52 -8.80
N ARG A 113 -9.32 5.88 -9.85
CA ARG A 113 -8.49 5.34 -10.93
C ARG A 113 -7.92 6.50 -11.75
N VAL A 114 -6.61 6.53 -11.97
CA VAL A 114 -5.94 7.64 -12.69
C VAL A 114 -5.17 7.21 -13.92
N ALA A 115 -4.72 5.96 -13.98
CA ALA A 115 -4.03 5.43 -15.14
C ALA A 115 -4.18 3.91 -15.23
N VAL A 116 -4.07 3.39 -16.44
CA VAL A 116 -4.00 1.95 -16.73
C VAL A 116 -2.74 1.68 -17.55
N ILE A 117 -1.86 0.82 -17.06
CA ILE A 117 -0.64 0.38 -17.77
C ILE A 117 -0.78 -1.12 -18.03
N GLY A 118 -1.02 -1.49 -19.29
CA GLY A 118 -1.37 -2.87 -19.62
C GLY A 118 -2.68 -3.29 -18.95
N ARG A 119 -2.59 -4.25 -18.01
CA ARG A 119 -3.75 -4.70 -17.19
C ARG A 119 -3.78 -4.04 -15.80
N GLU A 120 -2.75 -3.30 -15.47
CA GLU A 120 -2.56 -2.79 -14.13
C GLU A 120 -3.18 -1.42 -13.95
N ILE A 121 -3.84 -1.22 -12.82
CA ILE A 121 -4.54 0.01 -12.51
C ILE A 121 -3.78 0.77 -11.44
N ILE A 122 -3.54 2.05 -11.70
CA ILE A 122 -2.97 2.97 -10.72
C ILE A 122 -4.09 3.83 -10.15
N TYR A 123 -4.08 3.96 -8.83
CA TYR A 123 -5.06 4.71 -8.05
C TYR A 123 -4.40 5.92 -7.41
N LYS A 124 -5.14 7.03 -7.37
CA LYS A 124 -4.87 8.19 -6.53
C LYS A 124 -5.66 8.07 -5.23
N ILE A 125 -5.04 8.41 -4.11
CA ILE A 125 -5.72 8.58 -2.82
C ILE A 125 -6.53 9.86 -2.88
N GLU A 126 -7.83 9.79 -2.57
CA GLU A 126 -8.72 10.96 -2.55
C GLU A 126 -9.14 11.34 -1.13
N ASP A 127 -9.11 10.40 -0.18
CA ASP A 127 -9.51 10.65 1.20
C ASP A 127 -8.85 9.63 2.13
N THR A 128 -8.57 10.06 3.35
CA THR A 128 -7.93 9.24 4.38
C THR A 128 -8.55 9.50 5.74
N SER A 129 -8.63 8.46 6.58
CA SER A 129 -9.06 8.58 7.97
C SER A 129 -7.98 8.08 8.92
N MET A 130 -7.88 8.69 10.10
CA MET A 130 -7.01 8.24 11.17
C MET A 130 -7.85 7.71 12.33
N ILE A 131 -7.49 6.53 12.83
CA ILE A 131 -8.17 5.88 13.96
C ILE A 131 -7.15 5.73 15.09
N TYR A 132 -7.46 6.27 16.26
CA TYR A 132 -6.68 6.05 17.48
C TYR A 132 -6.84 4.60 17.94
N LEU A 133 -5.73 3.91 18.22
CA LEU A 133 -5.75 2.48 18.51
C LEU A 133 -5.95 2.13 20.00
N PRO A 134 -5.24 2.74 20.96
CA PRO A 134 -5.47 2.43 22.36
C PRO A 134 -6.90 2.72 22.81
N ASN A 135 -7.36 2.00 23.83
CA ASN A 135 -8.60 2.34 24.50
C ASN A 135 -8.43 3.66 25.27
N ASP A 136 -9.44 4.53 25.25
CA ASP A 136 -9.43 5.80 25.99
C ASP A 136 -9.19 5.60 27.49
N ALA A 137 -9.53 4.43 28.06
CA ALA A 137 -9.22 4.09 29.44
C ALA A 137 -7.72 4.02 29.76
N TYR A 138 -6.87 3.75 28.76
CA TYR A 138 -5.40 3.69 28.88
C TYR A 138 -4.72 4.90 28.25
N ARG A 139 -5.49 5.89 27.79
CA ARG A 139 -4.97 7.10 27.16
C ARG A 139 -4.33 7.99 28.20
N ILE A 140 -3.05 8.30 28.00
CA ILE A 140 -2.34 9.28 28.81
C ILE A 140 -2.43 10.62 28.05
N PRO A 141 -3.24 11.58 28.50
CA PRO A 141 -3.46 12.82 27.77
C PRO A 141 -2.18 13.67 27.72
N ASN A 142 -1.94 14.31 26.57
CA ASN A 142 -0.81 15.18 26.36
C ASN A 142 -1.26 16.50 25.71
N VAL A 143 -0.92 17.62 26.34
CA VAL A 143 -1.29 18.97 25.89
C VAL A 143 -0.80 19.26 24.46
N ASN A 144 0.30 18.64 24.03
CA ASN A 144 0.87 18.86 22.71
C ASN A 144 0.28 17.95 21.62
N GLU A 145 -0.52 16.93 21.95
CA GLU A 145 -1.06 15.97 20.97
C GLU A 145 -1.83 16.65 19.83
N PRO A 146 -2.76 17.60 20.08
CA PRO A 146 -3.50 18.25 19.00
C PRO A 146 -2.58 19.00 18.02
N ARG A 147 -1.45 19.53 18.52
CA ARG A 147 -0.44 20.20 17.68
C ARG A 147 0.24 19.20 16.75
N TYR A 148 0.64 18.03 17.25
CA TYR A 148 1.28 17.00 16.42
C TYR A 148 0.30 16.40 15.40
N LEU A 149 -0.95 16.16 15.80
CA LEU A 149 -2.01 15.76 14.87
C LEU A 149 -2.18 16.77 13.75
N LYS A 150 -2.25 18.06 14.06
CA LYS A 150 -2.37 19.13 13.06
C LYS A 150 -1.17 19.20 12.12
N ILE A 151 0.05 19.03 12.64
CA ILE A 151 1.27 18.96 11.82
C ILE A 151 1.21 17.75 10.88
N PHE A 152 0.79 16.58 11.38
CA PHE A 152 0.69 15.39 10.57
C PHE A 152 -0.39 15.52 9.48
N GLN A 153 -1.56 16.04 9.85
CA GLN A 153 -2.68 16.32 8.93
C GLN A 153 -2.39 17.45 7.94
N SER A 154 -1.36 18.29 8.18
CA SER A 154 -0.94 19.30 7.20
C SER A 154 -0.34 18.67 5.93
N VAL A 155 0.09 17.41 6.00
CA VAL A 155 0.44 16.64 4.81
C VAL A 155 -0.85 16.17 4.15
N ASP A 156 -1.20 16.82 3.05
CA ASP A 156 -2.39 16.47 2.29
C ASP A 156 -2.19 15.15 1.50
N LEU A 157 -2.59 14.05 2.14
CA LEU A 157 -2.59 12.71 1.55
C LEU A 157 -3.53 12.55 0.35
N SER A 158 -4.47 13.47 0.13
CA SER A 158 -5.43 13.42 -1.00
C SER A 158 -4.89 14.06 -2.28
N SER A 159 -3.84 14.88 -2.21
CA SER A 159 -3.39 15.64 -3.38
C SER A 159 -2.59 14.80 -4.39
N ASN A 160 -1.51 14.17 -3.94
CA ASN A 160 -0.41 13.73 -4.81
C ASN A 160 0.11 12.33 -4.48
N PHE A 161 -0.72 11.49 -3.87
CA PHE A 161 -0.33 10.15 -3.46
C PHE A 161 -1.01 9.08 -4.31
N TYR A 162 -0.20 8.13 -4.77
CA TYR A 162 -0.62 7.12 -5.73
C TYR A 162 -0.15 5.74 -5.29
N PHE A 163 -0.92 4.73 -5.63
CA PHE A 163 -0.57 3.33 -5.39
C PHE A 163 -1.20 2.42 -6.44
N SER A 164 -0.76 1.18 -6.48
CA SER A 164 -1.43 0.11 -7.21
C SER A 164 -1.35 -1.17 -6.36
N TYR A 165 -2.32 -2.07 -6.53
CA TYR A 165 -2.30 -3.36 -5.86
C TYR A 165 -1.41 -4.38 -6.56
N SER A 166 -1.08 -4.13 -7.81
CA SER A 166 -0.49 -5.13 -8.70
C SER A 166 0.64 -4.56 -9.57
N TYR A 167 0.79 -3.22 -9.63
CA TYR A 167 1.93 -2.56 -10.26
C TYR A 167 2.83 -1.87 -9.26
N ASP A 168 4.14 -2.06 -9.40
CA ASP A 168 5.11 -1.33 -8.60
C ASP A 168 5.33 0.08 -9.15
N VAL A 169 4.58 1.04 -8.60
CA VAL A 169 4.69 2.47 -8.95
C VAL A 169 6.02 3.10 -8.53
N THR A 170 6.85 2.41 -7.73
CA THR A 170 8.14 2.95 -7.25
C THR A 170 9.27 2.79 -8.27
N HIS A 171 9.13 1.86 -9.22
CA HIS A 171 10.10 1.59 -10.28
C HIS A 171 9.69 2.17 -11.63
N THR A 172 10.67 2.33 -12.52
CA THR A 172 10.43 2.69 -13.93
C THR A 172 9.84 1.50 -14.69
N LEU A 173 9.22 1.77 -15.83
CA LEU A 173 8.66 0.72 -16.68
C LEU A 173 9.71 -0.29 -17.13
N GLN A 174 10.92 0.18 -17.47
CA GLN A 174 12.05 -0.66 -17.87
C GLN A 174 12.39 -1.70 -16.79
N VAL A 175 12.49 -1.30 -15.52
CA VAL A 175 12.77 -2.22 -14.42
C VAL A 175 11.62 -3.18 -14.19
N ASN A 176 10.37 -2.69 -14.22
CA ASN A 176 9.20 -3.55 -14.06
C ASN A 176 9.09 -4.59 -15.19
N MET A 177 9.53 -4.27 -16.41
CA MET A 177 9.56 -5.21 -17.53
C MET A 177 10.75 -6.17 -17.50
N SER A 178 11.89 -5.80 -16.90
CA SER A 178 13.06 -6.68 -16.79
C SER A 178 12.85 -7.85 -15.81
N ILE A 179 11.92 -7.73 -14.86
CA ILE A 179 11.63 -8.81 -13.89
C ILE A 179 11.19 -10.10 -14.60
N ALA A 180 10.42 -9.98 -15.68
CA ALA A 180 9.99 -11.13 -16.48
C ALA A 180 11.13 -11.79 -17.26
N GLN A 181 12.26 -11.08 -17.47
CA GLN A 181 13.40 -11.55 -18.26
C GLN A 181 14.44 -12.30 -17.41
N ASN A 182 14.37 -12.19 -16.08
CA ASN A 182 15.32 -12.82 -15.15
C ASN A 182 14.87 -14.21 -14.66
N VAL A 183 13.80 -14.79 -15.24
CA VAL A 183 13.39 -16.15 -14.91
C VAL A 183 14.34 -17.13 -15.61
N PRO A 184 14.93 -18.10 -14.89
CA PRO A 184 15.82 -19.09 -15.49
C PRO A 184 15.13 -19.82 -16.65
N ASN A 185 15.81 -19.88 -17.81
CA ASN A 185 15.33 -20.61 -18.99
C ASN A 185 15.28 -22.14 -18.78
N ASP A 186 15.80 -22.63 -17.66
CA ASP A 186 15.90 -24.07 -17.33
C ASP A 186 14.54 -24.68 -16.88
N LEU A 187 13.46 -23.91 -16.87
CA LEU A 187 12.13 -24.37 -16.48
C LEU A 187 11.33 -24.73 -17.74
N SER A 188 11.56 -25.94 -18.25
CA SER A 188 10.80 -26.52 -19.37
C SER A 188 9.35 -26.85 -18.94
N GLY A 189 8.40 -26.00 -19.31
CA GLY A 189 6.95 -26.24 -19.16
C GLY A 189 6.11 -24.95 -19.17
N ASP A 190 4.80 -25.08 -19.38
CA ASP A 190 3.79 -24.00 -19.27
C ASP A 190 3.63 -23.53 -17.81
N SER A 191 4.70 -23.00 -17.22
CA SER A 191 4.74 -22.55 -15.84
C SER A 191 4.43 -21.05 -15.74
N VAL A 192 3.51 -20.70 -14.84
CA VAL A 192 3.15 -19.32 -14.52
C VAL A 192 3.91 -18.89 -13.28
N PHE A 193 4.82 -17.92 -13.41
CA PHE A 193 5.57 -17.38 -12.29
C PHE A 193 4.86 -16.16 -11.72
N VAL A 194 4.62 -16.17 -10.42
CA VAL A 194 4.09 -15.01 -9.69
C VAL A 194 5.25 -14.31 -8.99
N THR A 195 5.60 -13.11 -9.44
CA THR A 195 6.73 -12.35 -8.88
C THR A 195 6.25 -11.12 -8.12
N ARG A 196 6.82 -10.89 -6.93
CA ARG A 196 6.67 -9.62 -6.20
C ARG A 196 7.89 -8.77 -6.47
N SER A 197 7.69 -7.57 -7.03
CA SER A 197 8.77 -6.60 -7.16
C SER A 197 9.25 -6.18 -5.76
N CYS A 198 10.56 -6.13 -5.56
CA CYS A 198 11.14 -5.45 -4.41
C CYS A 198 11.05 -3.94 -4.67
N PRO A 199 10.28 -3.15 -3.91
CA PRO A 199 10.04 -1.75 -4.23
C PRO A 199 11.30 -0.88 -4.03
N ASN A 200 11.41 0.19 -4.82
CA ASN A 200 12.48 1.16 -4.67
C ASN A 200 12.21 2.03 -3.44
N LYS A 201 12.89 1.72 -2.33
CA LYS A 201 12.70 2.39 -1.03
C LYS A 201 12.83 3.92 -1.08
N ILE A 202 13.52 4.50 -2.06
CA ILE A 202 13.63 5.97 -2.16
C ILE A 202 12.30 6.62 -2.57
N PHE A 203 11.41 5.88 -3.25
CA PHE A 203 10.11 6.37 -3.71
C PHE A 203 8.92 5.80 -2.92
N VAL A 204 9.16 4.89 -1.97
CA VAL A 204 8.14 4.44 -1.01
C VAL A 204 7.99 5.51 0.05
N TRP A 205 6.91 6.30 -0.04
CA TRP A 205 6.66 7.41 0.88
C TRP A 205 6.29 6.94 2.29
N ASN A 206 5.44 5.91 2.38
CA ASN A 206 4.95 5.38 3.66
C ASN A 206 5.89 4.34 4.31
N ASP A 207 7.16 4.25 3.89
CA ASP A 207 8.13 3.28 4.41
C ASP A 207 8.28 3.38 5.94
N TYR A 208 8.35 4.61 6.47
CA TYR A 208 8.40 4.86 7.91
C TYR A 208 7.12 4.45 8.64
N LEU A 209 5.95 4.65 8.02
CA LEU A 209 4.65 4.29 8.61
C LEU A 209 4.43 2.77 8.65
N LEU A 210 5.19 2.01 7.87
CA LEU A 210 5.11 0.55 7.82
C LEU A 210 6.22 -0.12 8.62
N LYS A 211 7.21 0.62 9.14
CA LYS A 211 8.45 0.08 9.72
C LYS A 211 8.20 -0.94 10.84
N ASP A 212 7.22 -0.69 11.72
CA ASP A 212 6.96 -1.51 12.92
C ASP A 212 6.15 -2.78 12.61
N VAL A 213 5.57 -2.85 11.40
CA VAL A 213 4.60 -3.88 11.00
C VAL A 213 5.03 -4.68 9.77
N ARG A 214 5.99 -4.18 8.99
CA ARG A 214 6.38 -4.74 7.69
C ARG A 214 6.78 -6.22 7.76
N ASP A 215 7.48 -6.61 8.81
CA ASP A 215 7.98 -7.99 8.97
C ASP A 215 6.95 -8.91 9.66
N LYS A 216 5.96 -8.31 10.32
CA LYS A 216 4.89 -9.02 11.03
C LYS A 216 3.76 -9.42 10.07
N LEU A 217 3.39 -8.51 9.18
CA LEU A 217 2.23 -8.64 8.29
C LEU A 217 2.51 -9.44 7.01
N HIS A 218 1.48 -10.12 6.52
CA HIS A 218 1.47 -10.70 5.19
C HIS A 218 1.61 -9.60 4.11
N PRO A 219 2.36 -9.83 3.02
CA PRO A 219 2.57 -8.86 1.96
C PRO A 219 1.30 -8.27 1.32
N ASP A 220 0.16 -8.98 1.39
CA ASP A 220 -1.13 -8.48 0.88
C ASP A 220 -1.63 -7.24 1.63
N TRP A 221 -1.27 -7.09 2.90
CA TRP A 221 -1.61 -5.92 3.71
C TRP A 221 -0.71 -4.72 3.41
N ILE A 222 0.45 -4.97 2.81
CA ILE A 222 1.50 -3.97 2.62
C ILE A 222 1.27 -3.26 1.29
N LEU A 223 0.86 -2.01 1.36
CA LEU A 223 0.63 -1.16 0.20
C LEU A 223 1.71 -0.08 0.11
N ASN A 224 2.53 -0.12 -0.94
CA ASN A 224 3.53 0.93 -1.17
C ASN A 224 2.87 2.14 -1.83
N ILE A 225 3.05 3.32 -1.21
CA ILE A 225 2.50 4.58 -1.69
C ILE A 225 3.64 5.44 -2.24
N MET A 226 3.42 5.99 -3.42
CA MET A 226 4.33 6.91 -4.10
C MET A 226 3.77 8.34 -4.01
N HIS A 227 4.64 9.31 -3.72
CA HIS A 227 4.32 10.73 -3.78
C HIS A 227 4.85 11.34 -5.08
N GLY A 228 4.02 12.06 -5.83
CA GLY A 228 4.44 12.67 -7.08
C GLY A 228 3.26 13.10 -7.95
N PHE A 229 3.31 12.77 -9.23
CA PHE A 229 2.27 13.12 -10.19
C PHE A 229 2.08 11.99 -11.20
N ILE A 230 0.82 11.66 -11.49
CA ILE A 230 0.46 10.71 -12.55
C ILE A 230 -0.69 11.29 -13.35
N SER A 231 -0.51 11.34 -14.67
CA SER A 231 -1.57 11.70 -15.61
C SER A 231 -1.55 10.76 -16.81
N GLN A 232 -2.72 10.37 -17.28
CA GLN A 232 -2.90 9.58 -18.49
C GLN A 232 -3.88 10.30 -19.41
N SER A 233 -3.50 10.46 -20.68
CA SER A 233 -4.33 11.07 -21.72
C SER A 233 -4.52 10.09 -22.88
N ASN A 234 -5.73 10.05 -23.44
CA ASN A 234 -6.04 9.29 -24.64
C ASN A 234 -5.94 10.21 -25.85
N VAL A 235 -5.06 9.89 -26.79
CA VAL A 235 -4.78 10.67 -28.00
C VAL A 235 -4.97 9.77 -29.22
N SER A 236 -5.55 10.30 -30.30
CA SER A 236 -5.69 9.56 -31.56
C SER A 236 -4.61 10.00 -32.54
N ILE A 237 -3.79 9.06 -33.01
CA ILE A 237 -2.76 9.30 -34.03
C ILE A 237 -3.10 8.43 -35.24
N PHE A 238 -3.38 9.07 -36.39
CA PHE A 238 -3.83 8.41 -37.63
C PHE A 238 -5.03 7.45 -37.41
N GLY A 239 -5.99 7.86 -36.59
CA GLY A 239 -7.19 7.07 -36.29
C GLY A 239 -6.98 5.93 -35.28
N ARG A 240 -5.77 5.77 -34.74
CA ARG A 240 -5.46 4.76 -33.72
C ARG A 240 -5.39 5.41 -32.33
N PRO A 241 -6.19 4.97 -31.35
CA PRO A 241 -6.13 5.49 -30.00
C PRO A 241 -4.86 5.01 -29.28
N ILE A 242 -4.16 5.94 -28.64
CA ILE A 242 -2.93 5.73 -27.89
C ILE A 242 -3.06 6.40 -26.52
N TYR A 243 -2.69 5.67 -25.48
CA TYR A 243 -2.63 6.22 -24.12
C TYR A 243 -1.22 6.70 -23.81
N ILE A 244 -1.09 8.02 -23.59
CA ILE A 244 0.15 8.63 -23.12
C ILE A 244 0.05 8.77 -21.61
N THR A 245 1.02 8.21 -20.88
CA THR A 245 1.05 8.23 -19.40
C THR A 245 2.33 8.86 -18.90
N LEU A 246 2.22 9.94 -18.14
CA LEU A 246 3.33 10.62 -17.48
C LEU A 246 3.34 10.25 -15.99
N ILE A 247 4.49 9.82 -15.48
CA ILE A 247 4.71 9.50 -14.06
C ILE A 247 5.93 10.26 -13.56
N ALA A 248 5.73 11.22 -12.65
CA ALA A 248 6.78 11.88 -11.90
C ALA A 248 6.76 11.37 -10.45
N ARG A 249 7.92 11.01 -9.90
CA ARG A 249 8.05 10.47 -8.54
C ARG A 249 8.93 11.39 -7.70
N ARG A 250 8.53 11.64 -6.46
CA ARG A 250 9.29 12.43 -5.49
C ARG A 250 9.95 11.50 -4.47
N SER A 251 11.25 11.69 -4.25
CA SER A 251 11.99 10.93 -3.25
C SER A 251 11.54 11.23 -1.81
N ASN A 252 11.45 10.19 -0.98
CA ASN A 252 11.13 10.27 0.44
C ASN A 252 12.33 10.71 1.32
N ARG A 253 13.57 10.65 0.80
CA ARG A 253 14.78 10.89 1.61
C ARG A 253 15.10 12.37 1.89
N TYR A 254 14.38 13.32 1.30
CA TYR A 254 14.72 14.75 1.34
C TYR A 254 13.53 15.68 1.68
N ALA A 255 12.79 15.34 2.74
CA ALA A 255 11.83 16.26 3.36
C ALA A 255 12.59 17.26 4.27
N GLY A 256 12.41 18.57 4.03
CA GLY A 256 13.07 19.64 4.79
C GLY A 256 12.84 21.03 4.16
N THR A 257 13.12 22.11 4.89
CA THR A 257 13.07 23.49 4.37
C THR A 257 14.28 23.77 3.47
N ARG A 258 14.12 24.71 2.52
CA ARG A 258 15.00 24.92 1.35
C ARG A 258 16.49 25.16 1.65
N PHE A 259 16.89 25.41 2.89
CA PHE A 259 18.26 25.83 3.24
C PHE A 259 19.33 24.72 3.17
N LEU A 260 18.96 23.43 3.28
CA LEU A 260 19.91 22.29 3.25
C LEU A 260 19.73 21.34 2.05
N LYS A 261 19.04 21.83 1.00
CA LYS A 261 18.60 21.02 -0.15
C LYS A 261 19.56 20.97 -1.34
N ARG A 262 20.61 21.80 -1.39
CA ARG A 262 21.64 21.75 -2.43
C ARG A 262 22.86 20.97 -1.91
N GLY A 263 23.31 19.98 -2.67
CA GLY A 263 24.50 19.17 -2.36
C GLY A 263 24.24 17.67 -2.23
N ALA A 264 25.18 16.86 -2.73
CA ALA A 264 25.20 15.41 -2.54
C ALA A 264 25.65 15.05 -1.12
N ASN A 265 25.04 14.02 -0.52
CA ASN A 265 25.59 13.45 0.72
C ASN A 265 26.91 12.72 0.41
N LYS A 266 27.75 12.46 1.43
CA LYS A 266 29.01 11.68 1.31
C LYS A 266 28.87 10.32 0.59
N ASN A 267 27.64 9.81 0.49
CA ASN A 267 27.28 8.57 -0.22
C ASN A 267 26.82 8.78 -1.69
N LYS A 268 27.19 9.88 -2.35
CA LYS A 268 26.94 10.18 -3.79
C LYS A 268 25.46 10.19 -4.27
N PHE A 269 24.48 10.35 -3.39
CA PHE A 269 23.08 10.53 -3.81
C PHE A 269 22.78 12.02 -4.04
N ALA A 270 22.40 12.38 -5.27
CA ALA A 270 21.93 13.72 -5.62
C ALA A 270 20.50 13.96 -5.09
N LYS A 271 20.27 15.14 -4.51
CA LYS A 271 19.02 15.48 -3.77
C LYS A 271 17.85 15.88 -4.66
N THR A 272 18.05 16.10 -5.95
CA THR A 272 17.01 16.44 -6.92
C THR A 272 17.46 15.92 -8.29
N LEU A 273 16.69 15.01 -8.87
CA LEU A 273 16.80 14.68 -10.30
C LEU A 273 15.71 15.51 -10.98
N THR A 274 16.05 16.70 -11.45
CA THR A 274 15.23 17.38 -12.44
C THR A 274 15.38 16.61 -13.75
N THR A 275 14.27 16.34 -14.41
CA THR A 275 14.29 16.00 -15.84
C THR A 275 14.72 17.25 -16.56
N ASP A 276 15.99 17.34 -16.92
CA ASP A 276 16.47 18.37 -17.83
C ASP A 276 15.90 18.00 -19.21
N THR A 277 15.00 18.84 -19.69
CA THR A 277 14.59 18.87 -21.09
C THR A 277 15.70 19.57 -21.85
N GLU A 278 16.44 18.82 -22.67
CA GLU A 278 17.32 19.40 -23.68
C GLU A 278 16.44 19.85 -24.87
N ASP A 279 16.55 21.14 -25.21
CA ASP A 279 16.21 21.70 -26.52
C ASP A 279 17.30 21.35 -27.55
#